data_AF-A0A1V5C9W3-F1
#
_entry.id   AF-A0A1V5C9W3-F1
#
_cell.length_a   1.000
_cell.length_b   1.000
_cell.length_c   1.000
_cell.angle_alpha   90.00
_cell.angle_beta   90.00
_cell.angle_gamma   90.00
#
_symmetry.space_group_name_H-M   'P 1'
#
loop_
_entity.id
_entity.type
_entity.pdbx_description
1 polymer ?
#
loop_
_entity_poly.entity_id
_entity_poly.type
_entity_poly.pdbx_seq_one_letter_code
_entity_poly.pdbx_strand_id
1 'polypeptide(L)'
;MKEWQTFLRRFSDMKEGRRELFIKDLTPGKAKYDTKHVIGMVSKSSAGLKNADTLWLRGESGERAPEPWYISIEQELEEWVPGKPYEDVLEALEKRNKERG
;
A
#
# COMPACT_ATOMS: atom_id res chain seq x y z
N MET A 1 2.29 -20.42 -2.41
CA MET A 1 2.39 -19.17 -3.17
C MET A 1 1.13 -18.40 -2.90
N LYS A 2 1.24 -17.21 -2.32
CA LYS A 2 0.09 -16.37 -1.99
C LYS A 2 -0.27 -15.47 -3.17
N GLU A 3 -1.52 -15.05 -3.18
CA GLU A 3 -2.02 -14.09 -4.15
C GLU A 3 -2.42 -12.81 -3.42
N TRP A 4 -1.88 -11.70 -3.89
CA TRP A 4 -2.11 -10.38 -3.36
C TRP A 4 -2.79 -9.52 -4.42
N GLN A 5 -3.49 -8.47 -3.98
CA GLN A 5 -4.07 -7.47 -4.87
C GLN A 5 -3.76 -6.07 -4.38
N THR A 6 -3.46 -5.14 -5.29
CA THR A 6 -3.34 -3.72 -4.98
C THR A 6 -4.12 -2.89 -5.98
N PHE A 7 -4.45 -1.66 -5.60
CA PHE A 7 -5.22 -0.72 -6.40
C PHE A 7 -4.35 0.48 -6.77
N LEU A 8 -4.40 0.85 -8.04
CA LEU A 8 -3.67 1.98 -8.62
C LEU A 8 -4.61 2.83 -9.44
N ARG A 9 -4.34 4.14 -9.52
CA ARG A 9 -5.09 5.03 -10.42
C ARG A 9 -4.88 4.66 -11.88
N ARG A 10 -3.63 4.45 -12.30
CA ARG A 10 -3.27 3.90 -13.61
C ARG A 10 -2.19 2.84 -13.44
N PHE A 11 -2.19 1.83 -14.30
CA PHE A 11 -1.16 0.79 -14.26
C PHE A 11 0.25 1.34 -14.51
N SER A 12 0.38 2.43 -15.28
CA SER A 12 1.65 3.10 -15.54
C SER A 12 2.25 3.78 -14.31
N ASP A 13 1.48 3.99 -13.24
CA ASP A 13 2.00 4.52 -11.97
C ASP A 13 2.83 3.45 -11.22
N MET A 14 2.64 2.15 -11.54
CA MET A 14 3.44 1.07 -10.97
C MET A 14 4.84 1.04 -11.58
N LYS A 15 5.86 1.01 -10.72
CA LYS A 15 7.27 0.93 -11.12
C LYS A 15 7.96 -0.17 -10.34
N GLU A 16 8.85 -0.89 -11.02
CA GLU A 16 9.70 -1.90 -10.40
C GLU A 16 10.58 -1.29 -9.30
N GLY A 17 11.04 -2.16 -8.39
CA GLY A 17 11.88 -1.80 -7.24
C GLY A 17 11.11 -1.81 -5.93
N ARG A 18 11.71 -1.18 -4.91
CA ARG A 18 11.15 -1.09 -3.56
C ARG A 18 9.98 -0.09 -3.53
N ARG A 19 8.81 -0.54 -3.10
CA ARG A 19 7.57 0.26 -3.04
C ARG A 19 6.83 0.03 -1.73
N GLU A 20 6.25 1.11 -1.24
CA GLU A 20 5.24 1.10 -0.18
C GLU A 20 3.86 0.96 -0.84
N LEU A 21 3.10 -0.04 -0.44
CA LEU A 21 1.85 -0.43 -1.08
C LEU A 21 0.85 -0.92 -0.04
N PHE A 22 -0.43 -0.66 -0.30
CA PHE A 22 -1.53 -1.36 0.35
C PHE A 22 -1.88 -2.59 -0.48
N ILE A 23 -1.79 -3.77 0.14
CA ILE A 23 -2.10 -5.04 -0.49
C ILE A 23 -3.27 -5.72 0.23
N LYS A 24 -4.09 -6.45 -0.52
CA LYS A 24 -5.17 -7.29 0.00
C LYS A 24 -4.82 -8.76 -0.21
N ASP A 25 -5.02 -9.57 0.81
CA ASP A 25 -4.87 -11.03 0.70
C ASP A 25 -6.02 -11.62 -0.14
N LEU A 26 -5.71 -12.37 -1.19
CA LEU A 26 -6.70 -13.09 -1.99
C LEU A 26 -6.73 -14.59 -1.69
N THR A 27 -5.88 -15.07 -0.78
CA THR A 27 -5.81 -16.46 -0.37
C THR A 27 -7.16 -16.88 0.24
N PRO A 28 -7.77 -18.00 -0.21
CA PRO A 28 -9.05 -18.46 0.32
C PRO A 28 -8.93 -18.77 1.82
N GLY A 29 -9.80 -18.19 2.63
CA GLY A 29 -9.83 -18.40 4.08
C GLY A 29 -10.28 -17.17 4.85
N LYS A 30 -10.03 -17.19 6.17
CA LYS A 30 -10.43 -16.12 7.09
C LYS A 30 -9.75 -14.77 6.79
N ALA A 31 -8.54 -14.81 6.24
CA ALA A 31 -7.75 -13.62 5.92
C ALA A 31 -8.09 -13.05 4.53
N LYS A 32 -9.02 -13.65 3.77
CA LYS A 32 -9.37 -13.13 2.45
C LYS A 32 -9.89 -11.70 2.56
N TYR A 33 -9.31 -10.80 1.77
CA TYR A 33 -9.52 -9.36 1.75
C TYR A 33 -8.96 -8.57 2.93
N ASP A 34 -8.19 -9.21 3.80
CA ASP A 34 -7.41 -8.53 4.82
C ASP A 34 -6.43 -7.56 4.16
N THR A 35 -6.39 -6.32 4.64
CA THR A 35 -5.61 -5.24 4.02
C THR A 35 -4.36 -5.02 4.84
N LYS A 36 -3.21 -5.13 4.20
CA LYS A 36 -1.90 -4.92 4.81
C LYS A 36 -1.23 -3.72 4.19
N HIS A 37 -0.61 -2.91 5.02
CA HIS A 37 0.31 -1.88 4.56
C HIS A 37 1.72 -2.47 4.56
N VAL A 38 2.41 -2.46 3.42
CA VAL A 38 3.71 -3.13 3.31
C VAL A 38 4.71 -2.30 2.52
N ILE A 39 5.99 -2.50 2.84
CA ILE A 39 7.10 -2.18 1.94
C ILE A 39 7.57 -3.49 1.33
N GLY A 40 7.57 -3.56 0.00
CA GLY A 40 7.98 -4.75 -0.73
C GLY A 40 8.77 -4.42 -1.99
N MET A 41 9.57 -5.40 -2.42
CA MET A 41 10.22 -5.37 -3.72
C MET A 41 9.23 -5.88 -4.77
N VAL A 42 8.95 -5.07 -5.78
CA VAL A 42 8.02 -5.41 -6.86
C VAL A 42 8.73 -5.48 -8.20
N SER A 43 8.35 -6.45 -9.02
CA SER A 43 8.87 -6.62 -10.38
C SER A 43 7.83 -7.23 -11.30
N LYS A 44 8.00 -7.02 -12.60
CA LYS A 44 7.23 -7.72 -13.64
C LYS A 44 7.66 -9.17 -13.79
N SER A 45 8.83 -9.54 -13.28
CA SER A 45 9.34 -10.91 -13.30
C SER A 45 9.57 -11.44 -11.89
N SER A 46 9.30 -12.73 -11.68
CA SER A 46 9.68 -13.41 -10.45
C SER A 46 11.18 -13.72 -10.39
N ALA A 47 11.89 -13.62 -11.52
CA ALA A 47 13.32 -13.89 -11.62
C ALA A 47 14.13 -12.82 -10.87
N GLY A 48 14.53 -13.14 -9.64
CA GLY A 48 15.34 -12.26 -8.77
C GLY A 48 14.66 -11.88 -7.45
N LEU A 49 13.38 -12.18 -7.29
CA LEU A 49 12.66 -11.98 -6.03
C LEU A 49 12.77 -13.23 -5.14
N LYS A 50 13.20 -13.05 -3.89
CA LYS A 50 13.13 -14.11 -2.88
C LYS A 50 11.69 -14.24 -2.39
N ASN A 51 11.13 -15.45 -2.35
CA ASN A 51 9.74 -15.69 -1.92
C ASN A 51 8.72 -14.85 -2.71
N ALA A 52 8.87 -14.81 -4.04
CA ALA A 52 7.97 -14.06 -4.90
C ALA A 52 6.53 -14.59 -4.82
N ASP A 53 5.61 -13.75 -4.35
CA ASP A 53 4.18 -13.98 -4.41
C ASP A 53 3.57 -13.22 -5.61
N THR A 54 2.40 -13.65 -6.05
CA THR A 54 1.69 -13.01 -7.17
C THR A 54 1.00 -11.73 -6.68
N LEU A 55 1.20 -10.62 -7.38
CA LEU A 55 0.53 -9.35 -7.14
C LEU A 55 -0.35 -8.97 -8.34
N TRP A 56 -1.65 -8.95 -8.10
CA TRP A 56 -2.65 -8.51 -9.08
C TRP A 56 -2.87 -7.00 -8.96
N LEU A 57 -2.53 -6.27 -10.02
CA LEU A 57 -2.84 -4.85 -10.10
C LEU A 57 -4.28 -4.65 -10.56
N ARG A 58 -5.01 -3.78 -9.86
CA ARG A 58 -6.34 -3.30 -10.23
C ARG A 58 -6.31 -1.80 -10.49
N GLY A 59 -6.99 -1.35 -11.53
CA GLY A 59 -7.24 0.06 -11.77
C GLY A 59 -8.29 0.61 -10.78
N GLU A 60 -8.47 1.93 -10.77
CA GLU A 60 -9.50 2.60 -9.96
C GLU A 60 -10.91 2.09 -10.29
N SER A 61 -11.17 1.78 -11.56
CA SER A 61 -12.45 1.21 -12.03
C SER A 61 -12.57 -0.31 -11.82
N GLY A 62 -11.59 -0.95 -11.17
CA GLY A 62 -11.59 -2.40 -10.87
C GLY A 62 -11.12 -3.30 -12.02
N GLU A 63 -10.70 -2.71 -13.16
CA GLU A 63 -10.07 -3.44 -14.25
C GLU A 63 -8.78 -4.12 -13.79
N ARG A 64 -8.51 -5.33 -14.29
CA ARG A 64 -7.30 -6.11 -13.94
C ARG A 64 -6.21 -5.80 -14.96
N ALA A 65 -4.98 -5.63 -14.49
CA ALA A 65 -3.84 -5.62 -15.41
C ALA A 65 -3.78 -6.95 -16.19
N PRO A 66 -3.39 -6.90 -17.48
CA PRO A 66 -3.32 -8.08 -18.33
C PRO A 66 -2.28 -9.11 -17.83
N GLU A 67 -1.19 -8.62 -17.26
CA GLU A 67 -0.11 -9.45 -16.73
C GLU A 67 0.02 -9.27 -15.21
N PRO A 68 0.24 -10.37 -14.45
CA PRO A 68 0.53 -10.27 -13.03
C PRO A 68 1.88 -9.59 -12.81
N TRP A 69 1.98 -8.95 -11.66
CA TRP A 69 3.26 -8.55 -11.09
C TRP A 69 3.65 -9.52 -9.99
N TYR A 70 4.87 -9.39 -9.49
CA TYR A 70 5.38 -10.17 -8.40
C TYR A 70 5.83 -9.25 -7.27
N ILE A 71 5.63 -9.71 -6.04
CA ILE A 71 6.02 -8.98 -4.84
C ILE A 71 6.78 -9.89 -3.88
N SER A 72 7.82 -9.35 -3.28
CA SER A 72 8.45 -9.90 -2.08
C SER A 72 8.24 -8.90 -0.95
N ILE A 73 7.48 -9.28 0.07
CA ILE A 73 7.19 -8.42 1.22
C ILE A 73 8.45 -8.36 2.09
N GLU A 74 9.05 -7.17 2.20
CA GLU A 74 10.23 -6.95 3.06
C GLU A 74 9.81 -6.54 4.47
N GLN A 75 8.75 -5.75 4.60
CA GLN A 75 8.27 -5.23 5.87
C GLN A 75 6.75 -5.00 5.82
N GLU A 76 6.04 -5.42 6.87
CA GLU A 76 4.68 -4.98 7.13
C GLU A 76 4.74 -3.71 7.99
N LEU A 77 4.08 -2.64 7.54
CA LEU A 77 3.93 -1.39 8.26
C LEU A 77 2.69 -1.44 9.13
N GLU A 78 2.72 -0.74 10.26
CA GLU A 78 1.54 -0.61 11.13
C GLU A 78 0.39 0.07 10.38
N GLU A 79 -0.83 -0.47 10.54
CA GLU A 79 -2.05 0.08 9.94
C GLU A 79 -2.43 1.47 10.48
N TRP A 80 -1.82 1.88 11.59
CA TRP A 80 -2.12 3.14 12.26
C TRP A 80 -0.84 3.88 12.63
N VAL A 81 -0.72 5.12 12.18
CA VAL A 81 0.26 6.05 12.73
C VAL A 81 -0.36 6.67 13.97
N PRO A 82 0.30 6.66 15.14
CA PRO A 82 -0.14 7.42 16.30
C PRO A 82 -0.12 8.92 16.00
N GLY A 83 -1.26 9.43 15.55
CA GLY A 83 -1.54 10.85 15.43
C GLY A 83 -2.60 11.25 16.44
N LYS A 84 -2.36 12.30 17.22
CA LYS A 84 -3.45 12.97 17.94
C LYS A 84 -4.26 13.76 16.92
N PRO A 85 -5.58 13.57 16.84
CA PRO A 85 -6.39 14.38 15.94
C PRO A 85 -6.25 15.87 16.32
N TYR A 86 -6.10 16.74 15.31
CA TYR A 86 -6.05 18.20 15.42
C TYR A 86 -4.76 18.84 15.99
N GLU A 87 -3.63 18.14 16.12
CA GLU A 87 -2.39 18.74 16.66
C GLU A 87 -1.96 19.99 15.85
N ASP A 88 -1.93 19.91 14.52
CA ASP A 88 -1.63 21.06 13.63
C ASP A 88 -2.69 22.17 13.65
N VAL A 89 -3.96 21.83 13.89
CA VAL A 89 -5.07 22.80 13.85
C VAL A 89 -5.12 23.61 15.14
N LEU A 90 -4.89 22.96 16.29
CA LEU A 90 -4.81 23.61 17.59
C LEU A 90 -3.62 24.58 17.65
N GLU A 91 -2.44 24.15 17.19
CA GLU A 91 -1.26 25.04 17.16
C GLU A 91 -1.47 26.28 16.28
N ALA A 92 -2.13 26.12 15.12
CA ALA A 92 -2.46 27.23 14.24
C ALA A 92 -3.51 28.19 14.86
N LEU A 93 -4.49 27.66 15.59
CA LEU A 93 -5.51 28.45 16.29
C LEU A 93 -4.94 29.21 17.50
N GLU A 94 -4.03 28.58 18.25
CA GLU A 94 -3.35 29.20 19.39
C GLU A 94 -2.45 30.36 18.96
N LYS A 95 -1.67 30.20 17.87
CA LYS A 95 -0.87 31.30 17.29
C LYS A 95 -1.77 32.49 16.91
N ARG A 96 -2.88 32.22 16.21
CA ARG A 96 -3.85 33.27 15.80
C ARG A 96 -4.47 34.02 16.99
N ASN A 97 -4.75 33.34 18.11
CA ASN A 97 -5.32 33.99 19.30
C ASN A 97 -4.27 34.81 20.06
N LYS A 98 -3.01 34.36 20.08
CA LYS A 98 -1.90 35.06 20.75
C LYS A 98 -1.46 36.33 20.01
N GLU A 99 -1.66 36.40 18.69
CA GLU A 99 -1.40 37.62 17.91
C GLU A 99 -2.53 38.67 18.00
N ARG A 100 -3.67 38.32 18.61
CA ARG A 100 -4.86 39.20 18.73
C ARG A 100 -5.07 39.75 20.15
N GLY A 101 -4.26 39.34 21.13
CA GLY A 101 -4.28 39.86 22.51
C GLY A 101 -3.02 40.64 22.82
#